data_AF-A0A3D5KL24-F1
#
_entry.id   AF-A0A3D5KL24-F1
#
_cell.length_a   1.000
_cell.length_b   1.000
_cell.length_c   1.000
_cell.angle_alpha   90.00
_cell.angle_beta   90.00
_cell.angle_gamma   90.00
#
_symmetry.space_group_name_H-M   'P 1'
#
loop_
_entity.id
_entity.type
_entity.pdbx_description
1 polymer ?
#
loop_
_entity_poly.entity_id
_entity_poly.type
_entity_poly.pdbx_seq_one_letter_code
_entity_poly.pdbx_strand_id
1 'polypeptide(L)'
;YDFDAATVISFLRQFDLMDDFKLNIEVNHATLAQHTFQHELQVAADQGMLGSMDANRGDYQNGWDTDQFPNNLYELTEAMLVILKAGGFKTGGINFDAKTRRNSTDLADIFYAHIGGMDTFARALMAAHAIIADGKYNQLLKSRYASFDSGKGKQFAQGKLSLKELHQLALRNGEPEQISGQQEYFENLISNYL
;
A
#
# COMPACT_ATOMS: atom_id res chain seq x y z
N TYR A 1 20.32 7.36 2.50
CA TYR A 1 20.01 8.21 1.33
C TYR A 1 18.71 7.72 0.72
N ASP A 2 18.63 6.45 0.36
CA ASP A 2 17.39 5.76 0.00
C ASP A 2 16.59 5.42 1.26
N PHE A 3 15.88 6.41 1.80
CA PHE A 3 15.21 6.31 3.11
C PHE A 3 13.85 5.60 3.03
N ASP A 4 13.04 5.97 2.06
CA ASP A 4 11.70 5.43 1.78
C ASP A 4 11.39 5.57 0.27
N ALA A 5 10.26 5.01 -0.16
CA ALA A 5 9.83 4.99 -1.56
C ALA A 5 9.75 6.40 -2.14
N ALA A 6 9.19 7.36 -1.41
CA ALA A 6 9.05 8.74 -1.87
C ALA A 6 10.41 9.43 -2.09
N THR A 7 11.35 9.22 -1.16
CA THR A 7 12.71 9.77 -1.23
C THR A 7 13.47 9.18 -2.41
N VAL A 8 13.40 7.85 -2.61
CA VAL A 8 14.04 7.15 -3.73
C VAL A 8 13.45 7.60 -5.06
N ILE A 9 12.12 7.68 -5.17
CA ILE A 9 11.47 8.17 -6.39
C ILE A 9 11.89 9.60 -6.72
N SER A 10 12.00 10.46 -5.70
CA SER A 10 12.48 11.84 -5.89
C SER A 10 13.93 11.87 -6.40
N PHE A 11 14.81 11.04 -5.82
CA PHE A 11 16.19 10.88 -6.28
C PHE A 11 16.24 10.40 -7.74
N LEU A 12 15.56 9.31 -8.07
CA LEU A 12 15.54 8.77 -9.43
C LEU A 12 15.01 9.81 -10.44
N ARG A 13 14.00 10.59 -10.06
CA ARG A 13 13.47 11.69 -10.89
C ARG A 13 14.50 12.80 -11.08
N GLN A 14 15.22 13.18 -10.02
CA GLN A 14 16.24 14.25 -10.08
C GLN A 14 17.41 13.89 -11.02
N PHE A 15 17.70 12.60 -11.18
CA PHE A 15 18.82 12.10 -11.98
C PHE A 15 18.40 11.43 -13.29
N ASP A 16 17.13 11.58 -13.71
CA ASP A 16 16.59 11.04 -14.97
C ASP A 16 16.72 9.51 -15.11
N LEU A 17 16.43 8.79 -14.02
CA LEU A 17 16.54 7.32 -13.90
C LEU A 17 15.19 6.60 -13.78
N MET A 18 14.07 7.34 -13.91
CA MET A 18 12.71 6.81 -13.68
C MET A 18 12.28 5.73 -14.66
N ASP A 19 12.88 5.70 -15.86
CA ASP A 19 12.53 4.76 -16.92
C ASP A 19 13.27 3.42 -16.81
N ASP A 20 14.42 3.39 -16.13
CA ASP A 20 15.28 2.22 -16.02
C ASP A 20 15.15 1.48 -14.69
N PHE A 21 14.66 2.17 -13.64
CA PHE A 21 14.58 1.62 -12.29
C PHE A 21 13.13 1.42 -11.83
N LYS A 22 12.95 0.43 -10.96
CA LYS A 22 11.76 0.21 -10.14
C LYS A 22 12.19 -0.11 -8.71
N LEU A 23 11.28 0.06 -7.76
CA LEU A 23 11.55 -0.15 -6.36
C LEU A 23 11.27 -1.61 -5.98
N ASN A 24 12.16 -2.17 -5.16
CA ASN A 24 11.93 -3.38 -4.41
C ASN A 24 11.60 -2.98 -2.97
N ILE A 25 10.35 -3.15 -2.56
CA ILE A 25 9.86 -2.67 -1.25
C ILE A 25 9.92 -3.81 -0.24
N GLU A 26 10.53 -3.56 0.91
CA GLU A 26 10.64 -4.52 2.00
C GLU A 26 9.80 -4.09 3.21
N VAL A 27 9.12 -5.04 3.84
CA VAL A 27 8.22 -4.79 4.97
C VAL A 27 8.95 -4.20 6.18
N ASN A 28 10.09 -4.78 6.58
CA ASN A 28 10.84 -4.31 7.75
C ASN A 28 11.47 -2.93 7.51
N HIS A 29 11.96 -2.65 6.29
CA HIS A 29 12.44 -1.32 5.92
C HIS A 29 11.33 -0.26 5.97
N ALA A 30 10.14 -0.57 5.44
CA ALA A 30 9.00 0.33 5.50
C ALA A 30 8.68 0.76 6.95
N THR A 31 8.60 -0.20 7.87
CA THR A 31 8.28 0.09 9.28
C THR A 31 9.42 0.78 10.03
N LEU A 32 10.69 0.49 9.71
CA LEU A 32 11.83 1.24 10.23
C LEU A 32 11.82 2.69 9.78
N ALA A 33 11.40 2.96 8.54
CA ALA A 33 11.15 4.30 8.01
C ALA A 33 9.90 4.99 8.58
N GLN A 34 9.21 4.36 9.54
CA GLN A 34 7.99 4.84 10.20
C GLN A 34 6.74 4.86 9.30
N HIS A 35 6.72 4.01 8.28
CA HIS A 35 5.59 3.83 7.37
C HIS A 35 4.99 2.44 7.49
N THR A 36 3.71 2.27 7.14
CA THR A 36 3.18 0.92 6.91
C THR A 36 3.72 0.38 5.59
N PHE A 37 3.83 -0.94 5.47
CA PHE A 37 4.22 -1.55 4.19
C PHE A 37 3.23 -1.20 3.06
N GLN A 38 1.93 -1.15 3.38
CA GLN A 38 0.89 -0.71 2.44
C GLN A 38 1.15 0.72 1.92
N HIS A 39 1.61 1.63 2.78
CA HIS A 39 1.93 3.00 2.38
C HIS A 39 3.02 3.03 1.31
N GLU A 40 4.14 2.36 1.57
CA GLU A 40 5.28 2.32 0.64
C GLU A 40 4.89 1.69 -0.71
N LEU A 41 4.10 0.62 -0.68
CA LEU A 41 3.53 0.01 -1.88
C LEU A 41 2.63 0.99 -2.64
N GLN A 42 1.77 1.74 -1.95
CA GLN A 42 0.83 2.67 -2.59
C GLN A 42 1.57 3.84 -3.24
N VAL A 43 2.56 4.40 -2.54
CA VAL A 43 3.44 5.46 -3.08
C VAL A 43 4.16 4.98 -4.35
N ALA A 44 4.73 3.77 -4.32
CA ALA A 44 5.40 3.20 -5.48
C ALA A 44 4.41 2.90 -6.63
N ALA A 45 3.24 2.33 -6.32
CA ALA A 45 2.22 2.00 -7.31
C ALA A 45 1.66 3.25 -8.02
N ASP A 46 1.35 4.31 -7.29
CA ASP A 46 0.80 5.56 -7.84
C ASP A 46 1.77 6.27 -8.80
N GLN A 47 3.07 6.00 -8.66
CA GLN A 47 4.11 6.53 -9.56
C GLN A 47 4.50 5.53 -10.66
N GLY A 48 3.87 4.35 -10.73
CA GLY A 48 4.26 3.29 -11.66
C GLY A 48 5.67 2.73 -11.39
N MET A 49 6.13 2.82 -10.15
CA MET A 49 7.49 2.51 -9.70
C MET A 49 7.57 1.22 -8.87
N LEU A 50 6.46 0.56 -8.58
CA LEU A 50 6.44 -0.74 -7.93
C LEU A 50 7.04 -1.83 -8.85
N GLY A 51 8.20 -2.38 -8.46
CA GLY A 51 8.91 -3.41 -9.24
C GLY A 51 8.75 -4.81 -8.67
N SER A 52 9.12 -4.97 -7.40
CA SER A 52 9.15 -6.24 -6.66
C SER A 52 8.95 -5.98 -5.17
N MET A 53 8.92 -7.04 -4.35
CA MET A 53 8.94 -6.90 -2.91
C MET A 53 9.76 -7.98 -2.20
N ASP A 54 10.20 -7.62 -0.99
CA ASP A 54 10.75 -8.54 0.00
C ASP A 54 9.77 -8.74 1.16
N ALA A 55 9.38 -9.99 1.34
CA ALA A 55 8.38 -10.49 2.27
C ALA A 55 9.02 -10.89 3.60
N ASN A 56 9.03 -9.96 4.54
CA ASN A 56 9.41 -10.20 5.92
C ASN A 56 8.52 -9.39 6.87
N ARG A 57 8.97 -9.17 8.10
CA ARG A 57 8.41 -8.22 9.05
C ARG A 57 9.47 -7.79 10.05
N GLY A 58 9.25 -6.61 10.61
CA GLY A 58 9.93 -6.14 11.81
C GLY A 58 9.28 -6.59 13.11
N ASP A 59 9.73 -5.94 14.17
CA ASP A 59 9.10 -5.98 15.49
C ASP A 59 8.87 -4.53 15.93
N TYR A 60 7.61 -4.17 16.18
CA TYR A 60 7.22 -2.79 16.47
C TYR A 60 7.86 -2.22 17.75
N GLN A 61 8.34 -3.09 18.65
CA GLN A 61 9.03 -2.68 19.88
C GLN A 61 10.55 -2.66 19.71
N ASN A 62 11.08 -3.11 18.56
CA ASN A 62 12.52 -3.18 18.29
C ASN A 62 12.88 -2.37 17.04
N GLY A 63 13.50 -1.21 17.23
CA GLY A 63 13.89 -0.28 16.15
C GLY A 63 15.12 -0.74 15.34
N TRP A 64 15.24 -2.03 15.05
CA TRP A 64 16.25 -2.59 14.17
C TRP A 64 15.65 -3.69 13.29
N ASP A 65 16.39 -4.07 12.26
CA ASP A 65 15.95 -5.04 11.27
C ASP A 65 15.98 -6.48 11.82
N THR A 66 14.83 -7.13 11.84
CA THR A 66 14.67 -8.47 12.46
C THR A 66 14.53 -9.58 11.44
N ASP A 67 14.18 -9.25 10.20
CA ASP A 67 14.00 -10.12 9.03
C ASP A 67 13.15 -11.35 9.39
N GLN A 68 12.07 -11.14 10.15
CA GLN A 68 11.17 -12.22 10.53
C GLN A 68 10.29 -12.59 9.34
N PHE A 69 9.90 -13.86 9.21
CA PHE A 69 8.90 -14.25 8.23
C PHE A 69 7.57 -13.51 8.50
N PRO A 70 6.79 -13.18 7.47
CA PRO A 70 5.52 -12.49 7.64
C PRO A 70 4.50 -13.38 8.38
N ASN A 71 3.68 -12.80 9.26
CA ASN A 71 2.64 -13.55 9.99
C ASN A 71 1.35 -12.75 10.28
N ASN A 72 1.27 -11.47 9.88
CA ASN A 72 0.09 -10.65 10.11
C ASN A 72 -0.80 -10.65 8.86
N LEU A 73 -1.86 -11.45 8.89
CA LEU A 73 -2.77 -11.61 7.76
C LEU A 73 -3.49 -10.30 7.38
N TYR A 74 -3.82 -9.46 8.36
CA TYR A 74 -4.55 -8.21 8.12
C TYR A 74 -3.69 -7.23 7.31
N GLU A 75 -2.48 -6.95 7.79
CA GLU A 75 -1.52 -6.05 7.13
C GLU A 75 -1.15 -6.53 5.72
N LEU A 76 -0.97 -7.84 5.54
CA LEU A 76 -0.68 -8.40 4.21
C LEU A 76 -1.88 -8.32 3.27
N THR A 77 -3.11 -8.42 3.78
CA THR A 77 -4.31 -8.25 2.95
C THR A 77 -4.40 -6.82 2.43
N GLU A 78 -4.11 -5.83 3.28
CA GLU A 78 -4.02 -4.42 2.88
C GLU A 78 -2.93 -4.17 1.83
N ALA A 79 -1.76 -4.78 1.99
CA ALA A 79 -0.68 -4.74 1.00
C ALA A 79 -1.10 -5.38 -0.34
N MET A 80 -1.77 -6.54 -0.29
CA MET A 80 -2.25 -7.24 -1.47
C MET A 80 -3.34 -6.49 -2.22
N LEU A 81 -4.18 -5.71 -1.52
CA LEU A 81 -5.12 -4.80 -2.19
C LEU A 81 -4.41 -3.79 -3.09
N VAL A 82 -3.28 -3.23 -2.65
CA VAL A 82 -2.49 -2.28 -3.44
C VAL A 82 -1.86 -2.98 -4.64
N ILE A 83 -1.16 -4.09 -4.41
CA ILE A 83 -0.47 -4.84 -5.47
C ILE A 83 -1.45 -5.32 -6.55
N LEU A 84 -2.61 -5.86 -6.17
CA LEU A 84 -3.64 -6.28 -7.12
C LEU A 84 -4.23 -5.09 -7.91
N LYS A 85 -4.51 -3.96 -7.26
CA LYS A 85 -5.01 -2.75 -7.93
C LYS A 85 -3.98 -2.14 -8.88
N ALA A 86 -2.69 -2.26 -8.58
CA ALA A 86 -1.58 -1.88 -9.45
C ALA A 86 -1.37 -2.83 -10.64
N GLY A 87 -2.12 -3.95 -10.70
CA GLY A 87 -2.05 -4.93 -11.77
C GLY A 87 -1.01 -6.03 -11.57
N GLY A 88 -0.52 -6.21 -10.34
CA GLY A 88 0.44 -7.24 -9.95
C GLY A 88 1.86 -7.00 -10.47
N PHE A 89 2.79 -7.86 -10.01
CA PHE A 89 4.18 -7.82 -10.48
C PHE A 89 4.30 -8.26 -11.94
N LYS A 90 5.23 -7.64 -12.67
CA LYS A 90 5.53 -7.99 -14.07
C LYS A 90 6.80 -8.83 -14.19
N THR A 91 7.89 -8.33 -13.62
CA THR A 91 9.20 -8.98 -13.62
C THR A 91 9.69 -9.34 -12.22
N GLY A 92 9.18 -8.66 -11.19
CA GLY A 92 9.44 -8.97 -9.79
C GLY A 92 8.59 -10.11 -9.24
N GLY A 93 8.64 -10.28 -7.93
CA GLY A 93 7.88 -11.30 -7.21
C GLY A 93 7.81 -11.03 -5.72
N ILE A 94 7.49 -12.08 -4.97
CA ILE A 94 7.45 -12.08 -3.50
C ILE A 94 8.67 -12.89 -3.05
N ASN A 95 9.76 -12.21 -2.73
CA ASN A 95 10.99 -12.83 -2.25
C ASN A 95 10.97 -12.92 -0.71
N PHE A 96 11.36 -14.05 -0.12
CA PHE A 96 11.47 -14.15 1.35
C PHE A 96 12.87 -13.71 1.80
N ASP A 97 13.09 -12.39 1.89
CA ASP A 97 14.26 -11.84 2.59
C ASP A 97 14.06 -11.90 4.10
N ALA A 98 14.03 -13.13 4.61
CA ALA A 98 13.72 -13.44 5.99
C ALA A 98 14.57 -14.63 6.47
N LYS A 99 14.85 -14.66 7.78
CA LYS A 99 15.67 -15.70 8.40
C LYS A 99 14.92 -16.51 9.45
N THR A 100 15.27 -17.78 9.62
CA THR A 100 14.93 -18.52 10.83
C THR A 100 15.55 -17.82 12.04
N ARG A 101 14.94 -17.97 13.23
CA ARG A 101 15.45 -17.29 14.42
C ARG A 101 16.79 -17.91 14.84
N ARG A 102 17.63 -17.14 15.52
CA ARG A 102 18.94 -17.60 16.01
C ARG A 102 18.86 -18.89 16.83
N ASN A 103 17.76 -19.09 17.56
CA ASN A 103 17.48 -20.25 18.39
C ASN A 103 16.54 -21.29 17.73
N SER A 104 16.14 -21.08 16.47
CA SER A 104 15.47 -22.08 15.63
C SER A 104 16.54 -22.84 14.84
N THR A 105 17.13 -23.84 15.50
CA THR A 105 18.34 -24.53 15.04
C THR A 105 18.06 -25.86 14.34
N ASP A 106 16.80 -26.30 14.30
CA ASP A 106 16.43 -27.55 13.64
C ASP A 106 16.26 -27.30 12.15
N LEU A 107 16.71 -28.23 11.30
CA LEU A 107 16.54 -28.09 9.84
C LEU A 107 15.07 -27.95 9.43
N ALA A 108 14.16 -28.54 10.22
CA ALA A 108 12.72 -28.42 10.02
C ALA A 108 12.21 -26.97 10.16
N ASP A 109 12.87 -26.13 10.96
CA ASP A 109 12.45 -24.74 11.19
C ASP A 109 12.51 -23.90 9.92
N ILE A 110 13.43 -24.22 9.00
CA ILE A 110 13.50 -23.57 7.68
C ILE A 110 12.20 -23.82 6.91
N PHE A 111 11.68 -25.04 6.95
CA PHE A 111 10.43 -25.41 6.29
C PHE A 111 9.23 -24.76 6.98
N TYR A 112 9.15 -24.83 8.31
CA TYR A 112 8.05 -24.21 9.05
C TYR A 112 7.97 -22.70 8.79
N ALA A 113 9.10 -22.01 8.75
CA ALA A 113 9.17 -20.58 8.49
C ALA A 113 8.67 -20.22 7.08
N HIS A 114 9.18 -20.91 6.04
CA HIS A 114 8.77 -20.64 4.66
C HIS A 114 7.32 -21.04 4.38
N ILE A 115 6.87 -22.21 4.85
CA ILE A 115 5.47 -22.65 4.68
C ILE A 115 4.54 -21.63 5.33
N GLY A 116 4.83 -21.19 6.56
CA GLY A 116 4.04 -20.16 7.24
C GLY A 116 4.01 -18.84 6.48
N GLY A 117 5.15 -18.38 5.97
CA GLY A 117 5.23 -17.15 5.17
C GLY A 117 4.45 -17.25 3.85
N MET A 118 4.62 -18.35 3.12
CA MET A 118 3.93 -18.64 1.86
C MET A 118 2.41 -18.71 2.04
N ASP A 119 1.94 -19.46 3.04
CA ASP A 119 0.51 -19.61 3.32
C ASP A 119 -0.12 -18.27 3.77
N THR A 120 0.59 -17.48 4.56
CA THR A 120 0.08 -16.17 5.00
C THR A 120 -0.10 -15.22 3.80
N PHE A 121 0.87 -15.17 2.87
CA PHE A 121 0.73 -14.39 1.64
C PHE A 121 -0.35 -14.94 0.71
N ALA A 122 -0.44 -16.26 0.54
CA ALA A 122 -1.48 -16.88 -0.28
C ALA A 122 -2.88 -16.57 0.25
N ARG A 123 -3.08 -16.66 1.57
CA ARG A 123 -4.35 -16.31 2.22
C ARG A 123 -4.68 -14.83 2.08
N ALA A 124 -3.69 -13.95 2.28
CA ALA A 124 -3.86 -12.51 2.07
C ALA A 124 -4.24 -12.17 0.62
N LEU A 125 -3.63 -12.83 -0.36
CA LEU A 125 -3.96 -12.70 -1.78
C LEU A 125 -5.42 -13.10 -2.06
N MET A 126 -5.87 -14.22 -1.50
CA MET A 126 -7.26 -14.68 -1.64
C MET A 126 -8.25 -13.70 -1.02
N ALA A 127 -7.98 -13.21 0.19
CA ALA A 127 -8.82 -12.22 0.87
C ALA A 127 -8.90 -10.89 0.10
N ALA A 128 -7.75 -10.35 -0.32
CA ALA A 128 -7.70 -9.12 -1.11
C ALA A 128 -8.42 -9.26 -2.45
N HIS A 129 -8.26 -10.40 -3.13
CA HIS A 129 -9.00 -10.69 -4.35
C HIS A 129 -10.52 -10.72 -4.11
N ALA A 130 -10.98 -11.36 -3.04
CA ALA A 130 -12.39 -11.42 -2.69
C ALA A 130 -12.97 -10.02 -2.38
N ILE A 131 -12.24 -9.18 -1.64
CA ILE A 131 -12.61 -7.78 -1.38
C ILE A 131 -12.76 -6.98 -2.67
N ILE A 132 -11.82 -7.14 -3.61
CA ILE A 132 -11.85 -6.43 -4.91
C ILE A 132 -13.04 -6.93 -5.74
N ALA A 133 -13.26 -8.25 -5.79
CA ALA A 133 -14.34 -8.86 -6.57
C ALA A 133 -15.74 -8.51 -6.04
N ASP A 134 -15.90 -8.39 -4.73
CA ASP A 134 -17.14 -7.93 -4.10
C ASP A 134 -17.48 -6.48 -4.47
N GLY A 135 -16.47 -5.65 -4.70
CA GLY A 135 -16.62 -4.29 -5.24
C GLY A 135 -17.12 -3.24 -4.25
N LYS A 136 -17.63 -3.63 -3.08
CA LYS A 136 -18.14 -2.71 -2.06
C LYS A 136 -17.08 -1.75 -1.53
N TYR A 137 -15.86 -2.23 -1.29
CA TYR A 137 -14.72 -1.38 -0.90
C TYR A 137 -14.51 -0.26 -1.93
N ASN A 138 -14.45 -0.61 -3.21
CA ASN A 138 -14.22 0.34 -4.30
C ASN A 138 -15.42 1.28 -4.50
N GLN A 139 -16.65 0.81 -4.28
CA GLN A 139 -17.84 1.64 -4.34
C GLN A 139 -17.84 2.73 -3.26
N LEU A 140 -17.45 2.38 -2.02
CA LEU A 140 -17.33 3.35 -0.92
C LEU A 140 -16.28 4.41 -1.24
N LEU A 141 -15.10 3.98 -1.72
CA LEU A 141 -14.03 4.89 -2.12
C LEU A 141 -14.47 5.81 -3.26
N LYS A 142 -15.08 5.25 -4.31
CA LYS A 142 -15.59 6.04 -5.45
C LYS A 142 -16.64 7.06 -5.01
N SER A 143 -17.57 6.66 -4.15
CA SER A 143 -18.59 7.56 -3.61
C SER A 143 -17.98 8.73 -2.85
N ARG A 144 -16.92 8.49 -2.08
CA ARG A 144 -16.20 9.53 -1.32
C ARG A 144 -15.61 10.62 -2.20
N TYR A 145 -15.15 10.28 -3.41
CA TYR A 145 -14.50 11.22 -4.34
C TYR A 145 -15.39 11.66 -5.51
N ALA A 146 -16.69 11.31 -5.51
CA ALA A 146 -17.61 11.55 -6.63
C ALA A 146 -17.75 13.04 -7.03
N SER A 147 -17.47 13.98 -6.12
CA SER A 147 -17.49 15.42 -6.40
C SER A 147 -16.44 15.84 -7.44
N PHE A 148 -15.37 15.06 -7.61
CA PHE A 148 -14.32 15.30 -8.61
C PHE A 148 -14.61 14.68 -9.98
N ASP A 149 -15.66 13.85 -10.10
CA ASP A 149 -16.01 13.18 -11.36
C ASP A 149 -16.89 14.04 -12.28
N SER A 150 -17.45 15.15 -11.77
CA SER A 150 -18.36 16.02 -12.52
C SER A 150 -18.24 17.50 -12.13
N GLY A 151 -18.96 18.37 -12.84
CA GLY A 151 -19.12 19.77 -12.50
C GLY A 151 -17.81 20.55 -12.29
N LYS A 152 -17.79 21.39 -11.26
CA LYS A 152 -16.62 22.23 -10.90
C LYS A 152 -15.47 21.41 -10.31
N GLY A 153 -15.74 20.31 -9.59
CA GLY A 153 -14.68 19.45 -9.06
C GLY A 153 -13.87 18.78 -10.16
N LYS A 154 -14.52 18.33 -11.25
CA LYS A 154 -13.82 17.82 -12.44
C LYS A 154 -12.99 18.90 -13.14
N GLN A 155 -13.52 20.12 -13.26
CA GLN A 155 -12.77 21.24 -13.85
C GLN A 155 -11.53 21.57 -13.01
N PHE A 156 -11.64 21.54 -11.68
CA PHE A 156 -10.51 21.68 -10.77
C PHE A 156 -9.47 20.57 -10.97
N ALA A 157 -9.88 19.30 -10.95
CA ALA A 157 -8.98 18.16 -11.12
C ALA A 157 -8.23 18.18 -12.47
N GLN A 158 -8.81 18.81 -13.49
CA GLN A 158 -8.20 19.00 -14.81
C GLN A 158 -7.36 20.29 -14.94
N GLY A 159 -7.15 21.04 -13.85
CA GLY A 159 -6.39 22.29 -13.86
C GLY A 159 -7.06 23.45 -14.61
N LYS A 160 -8.38 23.41 -14.80
CA LYS A 160 -9.13 24.40 -15.59
C LYS A 160 -9.67 25.58 -14.77
N LEU A 161 -9.48 25.57 -13.45
CA LEU A 161 -9.94 26.63 -12.56
C LEU A 161 -8.75 27.36 -11.96
N SER A 162 -8.79 28.69 -12.07
CA SER A 162 -7.88 29.57 -11.36
C SER A 162 -8.23 29.67 -9.87
N LEU A 163 -7.28 30.12 -9.06
CA LEU A 163 -7.51 30.38 -7.64
C LEU A 163 -8.66 31.40 -7.42
N LYS A 164 -8.80 32.40 -8.31
CA LYS A 164 -9.89 33.38 -8.25
C LYS A 164 -11.26 32.73 -8.47
N GLU A 165 -11.38 31.79 -9.40
CA GLU A 165 -12.63 31.07 -9.66
C GLU A 165 -12.99 30.13 -8.51
N LEU A 166 -12.00 29.47 -7.90
CA LEU A 166 -12.20 28.64 -6.71
C LEU A 166 -12.68 29.48 -5.52
N HIS A 167 -12.09 30.65 -5.30
CA HIS A 167 -12.54 31.58 -4.27
C HIS A 167 -14.00 32.03 -4.49
N GLN A 168 -14.37 32.34 -5.73
CA GLN A 168 -15.75 32.71 -6.07
C GLN A 168 -16.74 31.54 -5.87
N LEU A 169 -16.30 30.30 -6.11
CA LEU A 169 -17.11 29.11 -5.81
C LEU A 169 -17.35 28.97 -4.31
N ALA A 170 -16.31 29.14 -3.49
CA ALA A 170 -16.41 29.08 -2.03
C ALA A 170 -17.38 30.14 -1.47
N LEU A 171 -17.31 31.39 -1.96
CA LEU A 171 -18.20 32.47 -1.54
C LEU A 171 -19.69 32.19 -1.83
N ARG A 172 -19.99 31.44 -2.90
CA ARG A 172 -21.37 31.14 -3.31
C ARG A 172 -21.94 29.90 -2.64
N ASN A 173 -21.10 28.89 -2.40
CA ASN A 173 -21.55 27.59 -1.91
C ASN A 173 -21.74 27.53 -0.39
N GLY A 174 -21.16 28.48 0.36
CA GLY A 174 -21.28 28.52 1.82
C GLY A 174 -20.50 27.40 2.50
N GLU A 175 -20.95 27.00 3.69
CA GLU A 175 -20.30 25.97 4.49
C GLU A 175 -20.42 24.58 3.82
N PRO A 176 -19.32 23.84 3.62
CA PRO A 176 -19.37 22.48 3.12
C PRO A 176 -20.12 21.53 4.06
N GLU A 177 -20.77 20.51 3.50
CA GLU A 177 -21.37 19.44 4.30
C GLU A 177 -20.29 18.61 5.01
N GLN A 178 -20.54 18.26 6.26
CA GLN A 178 -19.72 17.31 7.00
C GLN A 178 -20.07 15.88 6.57
N ILE A 179 -19.12 15.19 5.94
CA ILE A 179 -19.30 13.82 5.44
C ILE A 179 -18.38 12.88 6.22
N SER A 180 -18.96 11.82 6.82
CA SER A 180 -18.20 10.82 7.58
C SER A 180 -17.22 10.04 6.67
N GLY A 181 -16.03 9.75 7.18
CA GLY A 181 -15.04 8.90 6.52
C GLY A 181 -15.33 7.40 6.62
N GLN A 182 -16.21 6.99 7.54
CA GLN A 182 -16.60 5.59 7.77
C GLN A 182 -15.40 4.63 7.99
N GLN A 183 -14.36 5.09 8.68
CA GLN A 183 -13.10 4.35 8.82
C GLN A 183 -13.29 2.97 9.45
N GLU A 184 -14.02 2.89 10.56
CA GLU A 184 -14.29 1.63 11.26
C GLU A 184 -15.06 0.66 10.37
N TYR A 185 -15.87 1.16 9.44
CA TYR A 185 -16.57 0.33 8.48
C TYR A 185 -15.64 -0.25 7.41
N PHE A 186 -14.64 0.52 6.94
CA PHE A 186 -13.61 -0.01 6.05
C PHE A 186 -12.78 -1.11 6.73
N GLU A 187 -12.39 -0.88 7.98
CA GLU A 187 -11.61 -1.84 8.78
C GLU A 187 -12.40 -3.13 9.03
N ASN A 188 -13.68 -3.01 9.42
CA ASN A 188 -14.57 -4.15 9.57
C ASN A 188 -14.82 -4.87 8.25
N LEU A 189 -14.92 -4.14 7.13
CA LEU A 189 -15.08 -4.74 5.82
C LEU A 189 -13.90 -5.63 5.49
N ILE A 190 -12.66 -5.16 5.65
CA ILE A 190 -11.46 -5.98 5.43
C ILE A 190 -11.47 -7.20 6.36
N SER A 191 -11.74 -6.98 7.66
CA SER A 191 -11.77 -8.04 8.68
C SER A 191 -12.70 -9.20 8.33
N ASN A 192 -13.84 -8.93 7.67
CA ASN A 192 -14.82 -9.95 7.30
C ASN A 192 -14.35 -10.92 6.20
N TYR A 193 -13.23 -10.63 5.51
CA TYR A 193 -12.68 -11.50 4.45
C TYR A 193 -11.45 -12.30 4.89
N LEU A 194 -10.98 -12.13 6.14
CA LEU A 194 -9.78 -12.80 6.66
C LEU A 194 -10.09 -14.20 7.18
#